data_AF-A0A7S2GCN6-F1
#
_entry.id   AF-A0A7S2GCN6-F1
#
_cell.length_a   1.000
_cell.length_b   1.000
_cell.length_c   1.000
_cell.angle_alpha   90.00
_cell.angle_beta   90.00
_cell.angle_gamma   90.00
#
_symmetry.space_group_name_H-M   'P 1'
#
loop_
_entity.id
_entity.type
_entity.pdbx_description
1 polymer ?
#
loop_
_entity_poly.entity_id
_entity_poly.type
_entity_poly.pdbx_seq_one_letter_code
_entity_poly.pdbx_strand_id
1 'polypeptide(L)'
;VNVRNLLTERKIPFVSIHEYSRPSEVSRARSRFFRGQKPVLLYTGRAHFFFRYKLRGVRHLVFYGLPDHDHFYAEVAAFLAEATLNGDTTSSTALFTRYDQFALERIVGAPNARRMLLASKDAHIVY
;
A
#
# COMPACT_ATOMS: atom_id res chain seq x y z
N VAL A 1 5.40 -13.54 -3.95
CA VAL A 1 6.84 -13.54 -4.35
C VAL A 1 7.12 -12.76 -5.64
N ASN A 2 6.12 -12.47 -6.48
CA ASN A 2 6.34 -11.85 -7.81
C ASN A 2 6.82 -10.38 -7.81
N VAL A 3 6.29 -9.50 -6.95
CA VAL A 3 6.63 -8.06 -7.04
C VAL A 3 8.10 -7.77 -6.72
N ARG A 4 8.64 -8.37 -5.65
CA ARG A 4 10.06 -8.19 -5.27
C ARG A 4 11.00 -8.66 -6.39
N ASN A 5 10.71 -9.82 -6.96
CA ASN A 5 11.52 -10.41 -8.02
C ASN A 5 11.48 -9.49 -9.26
N LEU A 6 10.29 -9.02 -9.64
CA LEU A 6 10.11 -8.08 -10.75
C LEU A 6 10.91 -6.78 -10.56
N LEU A 7 10.85 -6.17 -9.36
CA LEU A 7 11.63 -4.96 -9.07
C LEU A 7 13.15 -5.21 -9.15
N THR A 8 13.59 -6.40 -8.72
CA THR A 8 14.99 -6.81 -8.77
C THR A 8 15.46 -7.01 -10.20
N GLU A 9 14.69 -7.74 -11.01
CA GLU A 9 14.94 -7.98 -12.43
C GLU A 9 15.03 -6.67 -13.22
N ARG A 10 14.09 -5.75 -12.97
CA ARG A 10 14.06 -4.41 -13.58
C ARG A 10 15.07 -3.43 -12.98
N LYS A 11 15.91 -3.86 -12.04
CA LYS A 11 16.92 -3.04 -11.35
C LYS A 11 16.35 -1.76 -10.71
N ILE A 12 15.09 -1.81 -10.28
CA ILE A 12 14.44 -0.69 -9.60
C ILE A 12 14.97 -0.62 -8.17
N PRO A 13 15.44 0.53 -7.67
CA PRO A 13 15.92 0.66 -6.30
C PRO A 13 14.75 0.62 -5.31
N PHE A 14 14.70 -0.40 -4.46
CA PHE A 14 13.69 -0.53 -3.41
C PHE A 14 14.27 -0.97 -2.06
N VAL A 15 13.45 -0.83 -1.01
CA VAL A 15 13.63 -1.46 0.31
C VAL A 15 12.40 -2.28 0.65
N SER A 16 12.53 -3.24 1.57
CA SER A 16 11.42 -4.09 2.00
C SER A 16 11.33 -4.16 3.51
N ILE A 17 10.10 -4.09 4.03
CA ILE A 17 9.77 -4.30 5.44
C ILE A 17 8.72 -5.40 5.51
N HIS A 18 9.08 -6.51 6.16
CA HIS A 18 8.24 -7.68 6.38
C HIS A 18 8.32 -8.13 7.84
N GLU A 19 7.49 -9.09 8.24
CA GLU A 19 7.37 -9.55 9.62
C GLU A 19 8.69 -10.10 10.21
N TYR A 20 9.55 -10.66 9.35
CA TYR A 20 10.88 -11.16 9.76
C TYR A 20 12.01 -10.12 9.69
N SER A 21 11.72 -8.86 9.34
CA SER A 21 12.75 -7.82 9.23
C SER A 21 13.27 -7.45 10.61
N ARG A 22 14.60 -7.42 10.78
CA ARG A 22 15.21 -7.03 12.07
C ARG A 22 14.97 -5.54 12.33
N PRO A 23 14.88 -5.08 13.60
CA PRO A 23 14.67 -3.66 13.91
C PRO A 23 15.68 -2.72 13.25
N SER A 24 16.95 -3.15 13.14
CA SER A 24 17.99 -2.37 12.45
C SER A 24 17.77 -2.27 10.94
N GLU A 25 17.23 -3.31 10.30
CA GLU A 25 16.87 -3.29 8.88
C GLU A 25 15.65 -2.40 8.64
N VAL A 26 14.63 -2.50 9.49
CA VAL A 26 13.44 -1.64 9.46
C VAL A 26 13.83 -0.17 9.60
N SER A 27 14.69 0.17 10.57
CA SER A 27 15.17 1.54 10.78
C SER A 27 15.91 2.08 9.55
N ARG A 28 16.84 1.30 8.98
CA ARG A 28 17.57 1.68 7.75
C ARG A 28 16.63 1.83 6.56
N ALA A 29 15.68 0.90 6.37
CA ALA A 29 14.72 0.95 5.28
C ALA A 29 13.86 2.22 5.34
N ARG A 30 13.29 2.52 6.51
CA ARG A 30 12.51 3.75 6.75
C ARG A 30 13.33 5.01 6.48
N SER A 31 14.56 5.07 6.98
CA SER A 31 15.44 6.22 6.77
C SER A 31 15.78 6.43 5.29
N ARG A 32 16.15 5.36 4.57
CA ARG A 32 16.49 5.43 3.13
C ARG A 32 15.29 5.82 2.28
N PHE A 33 14.10 5.32 2.62
CA PHE A 33 12.86 5.69 1.95
C PHE A 33 12.51 7.16 2.19
N PHE A 34 12.49 7.60 3.46
CA PHE A 34 12.17 8.98 3.83
C PHE A 34 13.11 10.00 3.19
N ARG A 35 14.40 9.69 3.07
CA ARG A 35 15.40 10.55 2.40
C ARG A 35 15.34 10.49 0.86
N GLY A 36 14.46 9.67 0.28
CA GLY A 36 14.37 9.49 -1.18
C GLY A 36 15.51 8.67 -1.81
N GLN A 37 16.43 8.11 -1.02
CA GLN A 37 17.53 7.28 -1.52
C GLN A 37 17.04 5.97 -2.16
N LYS A 38 15.89 5.47 -1.67
CA LYS A 38 15.19 4.31 -2.21
C LYS A 38 13.73 4.71 -2.41
N PRO A 39 13.29 5.00 -3.65
CA PRO A 39 11.97 5.57 -3.92
C PRO A 39 10.81 4.60 -3.70
N VAL A 40 11.08 3.29 -3.64
CA VAL A 40 10.06 2.25 -3.45
C VAL A 40 10.30 1.52 -2.13
N LEU A 41 9.25 1.36 -1.35
CA LEU A 41 9.23 0.54 -0.13
C LEU A 41 8.14 -0.52 -0.26
N LEU A 42 8.55 -1.80 -0.26
CA LEU A 42 7.63 -2.93 -0.18
C LEU A 42 7.26 -3.17 1.28
N TYR A 43 5.97 -3.13 1.57
CA TYR A 43 5.44 -3.31 2.91
C TYR A 43 4.40 -4.42 2.93
N THR A 44 4.56 -5.39 3.83
CA THR A 44 3.63 -6.52 3.94
C THR A 44 2.52 -6.24 4.96
N GLY A 45 1.32 -6.75 4.71
CA GLY A 45 0.22 -6.71 5.69
C GLY A 45 0.57 -7.37 7.02
N ARG A 46 1.35 -8.48 7.02
CA ARG A 46 1.81 -9.15 8.26
C ARG A 46 2.70 -8.24 9.11
N ALA A 47 3.64 -7.52 8.51
CA ALA A 47 4.44 -6.53 9.24
C ALA A 47 3.58 -5.44 9.86
N HIS A 48 2.56 -4.96 9.13
CA HIS A 48 1.62 -3.99 9.65
C HIS A 48 0.80 -4.55 10.82
N PHE A 49 0.31 -5.79 10.70
CA PHE A 49 -0.42 -6.50 11.75
C PHE A 49 0.34 -6.55 13.07
N PHE A 50 1.60 -7.01 13.03
CA PHE A 50 2.39 -7.23 14.25
C PHE A 50 2.98 -5.95 14.83
N PHE A 51 3.40 -5.00 13.98
CA PHE A 51 4.25 -3.90 14.43
C PHE A 51 3.65 -2.50 14.23
N ARG A 52 2.62 -2.36 13.39
CA ARG A 52 1.96 -1.08 13.08
C ARG A 52 2.96 0.07 12.81
N TYR A 53 3.99 -0.19 12.02
CA TYR A 53 5.00 0.83 11.74
C TYR A 53 4.39 2.05 11.05
N LYS A 54 4.71 3.24 11.57
CA LYS A 54 4.39 4.51 10.91
C LYS A 54 5.45 4.84 9.86
N LEU A 55 5.04 4.85 8.60
CA LEU A 55 5.89 5.24 7.47
C LEU A 55 5.66 6.70 7.13
N ARG A 56 6.75 7.45 6.91
CA ARG A 56 6.75 8.87 6.56
C ARG A 56 7.30 9.07 5.15
N GLY A 57 6.95 10.18 4.53
CA GLY A 57 7.38 10.51 3.16
C GLY A 57 6.66 9.70 2.07
N VAL A 58 5.51 9.09 2.40
CA VAL A 58 4.69 8.37 1.42
C VAL A 58 3.87 9.40 0.64
N ARG A 59 3.99 9.39 -0.70
CA ARG A 59 3.19 10.22 -1.60
C ARG A 59 2.24 9.38 -2.47
N HIS A 60 2.67 8.18 -2.83
CA HIS A 60 1.88 7.26 -3.64
C HIS A 60 1.79 5.93 -2.91
N LEU A 61 0.56 5.44 -2.76
CA LEU A 61 0.25 4.17 -2.12
C LEU A 61 -0.38 3.24 -3.14
N VAL A 62 0.18 2.03 -3.24
CA VAL A 62 -0.33 0.98 -4.13
C VAL A 62 -0.58 -0.28 -3.31
N PHE A 63 -1.84 -0.64 -3.12
CA PHE A 63 -2.23 -1.92 -2.55
C PHE A 63 -2.21 -2.97 -3.67
N TYR A 64 -1.19 -3.84 -3.64
CA TYR A 64 -1.10 -4.95 -4.60
C TYR A 64 -2.21 -6.00 -4.39
N GLY A 65 -2.73 -6.10 -3.17
CA GLY A 65 -3.96 -6.81 -2.84
C GLY A 65 -4.68 -6.05 -1.73
N LEU A 66 -5.99 -6.22 -1.65
CA LEU A 66 -6.79 -5.56 -0.64
C LEU A 66 -6.41 -6.08 0.76
N PRO A 67 -6.38 -5.21 1.80
CA PRO A 67 -6.09 -5.66 3.14
C PRO A 67 -7.12 -6.66 3.67
N ASP A 68 -6.64 -7.69 4.37
CA ASP A 68 -7.50 -8.70 4.99
C ASP A 68 -8.28 -8.15 6.18
N HIS A 69 -7.81 -7.08 6.81
CA HIS A 69 -8.41 -6.50 8.02
C HIS A 69 -8.91 -5.09 7.76
N ASP A 70 -10.09 -4.76 8.28
CA ASP A 70 -10.86 -3.55 7.95
C ASP A 70 -10.10 -2.27 8.28
N HIS A 71 -9.41 -2.25 9.42
CA HIS A 71 -8.65 -1.09 9.90
C HIS A 71 -7.37 -0.82 9.10
N PHE A 72 -6.83 -1.82 8.38
CA PHE A 72 -5.54 -1.67 7.69
C PHE A 72 -5.59 -0.65 6.58
N TYR A 73 -6.69 -0.62 5.82
CA TYR A 73 -6.77 0.31 4.70
C TYR A 73 -6.66 1.75 5.20
N ALA A 74 -7.44 2.11 6.23
CA ALA A 74 -7.40 3.45 6.82
C ALA A 74 -6.05 3.77 7.47
N GLU A 75 -5.46 2.83 8.23
CA GLU A 75 -4.16 3.02 8.88
C GLU A 75 -3.02 3.24 7.87
N VAL A 76 -3.00 2.48 6.77
CA VAL A 76 -1.98 2.62 5.72
C VAL A 76 -2.25 3.85 4.85
N ALA A 77 -3.51 4.17 4.55
CA ALA A 77 -3.88 5.38 3.83
C ALA A 77 -3.48 6.65 4.60
N ALA A 78 -3.50 6.61 5.93
CA ALA A 78 -3.05 7.71 6.77
C ALA A 78 -1.56 8.06 6.58
N PHE A 79 -0.74 7.17 6.00
CA PHE A 79 0.65 7.51 5.66
C PHE A 79 0.76 8.63 4.61
N LEU A 80 -0.30 8.85 3.82
CA LEU A 80 -0.38 9.95 2.83
C LEU A 80 -0.69 11.30 3.47
N ALA A 81 -1.17 11.34 4.72
CA ALA A 81 -1.66 12.55 5.35
C ALA A 81 -0.60 13.67 5.41
N GLU A 82 0.65 13.33 5.73
CA GLU A 82 1.76 14.29 5.77
C GLU A 82 1.96 14.98 4.41
N ALA A 83 1.98 14.21 3.32
CA ALA A 83 2.15 14.73 1.97
C ALA A 83 0.93 15.56 1.52
N THR A 84 -0.30 15.09 1.80
CA THR A 84 -1.53 15.81 1.46
C THR A 84 -1.60 17.17 2.17
N LEU A 85 -1.22 17.24 3.45
CA LEU A 85 -1.20 18.50 4.21
C LEU A 85 -0.17 19.50 3.67
N ASN A 86 0.94 19.00 3.13
CA ASN A 86 1.97 19.83 2.50
C ASN A 86 1.58 20.30 1.08
N GLY A 87 0.42 19.89 0.56
CA GLY A 87 -0.02 20.20 -0.79
C GLY A 87 0.68 19.37 -1.88
N ASP A 88 1.35 18.28 -1.52
CA ASP A 88 1.96 17.38 -2.48
C ASP A 88 0.89 16.59 -3.24
N THR A 89 1.18 16.24 -4.50
CA THR A 89 0.32 15.32 -5.27
C THR A 89 0.38 13.92 -4.65
N THR A 90 -0.74 13.48 -4.07
CA THR A 90 -0.88 12.15 -3.48
C THR A 90 -1.81 11.24 -4.27
N SER A 91 -1.61 9.94 -4.19
CA SER A 91 -2.50 8.95 -4.80
C SER A 91 -2.59 7.67 -3.98
N SER A 92 -3.78 7.08 -3.92
CA SER A 92 -4.01 5.73 -3.38
C SER A 92 -4.64 4.88 -4.48
N THR A 93 -4.01 3.76 -4.80
CA THR A 93 -4.49 2.82 -5.82
C THR A 93 -4.55 1.43 -5.23
N ALA A 94 -5.65 0.72 -5.43
CA ALA A 94 -5.83 -0.63 -4.94
C ALA A 94 -6.18 -1.57 -6.08
N LEU A 95 -5.42 -2.65 -6.21
CA LEU A 95 -5.69 -3.73 -7.15
C LEU A 95 -6.61 -4.75 -6.49
N PHE A 96 -7.62 -5.20 -7.23
CA PHE A 96 -8.56 -6.21 -6.79
C PHE A 96 -9.01 -7.07 -7.97
N THR A 97 -9.54 -8.23 -7.66
CA THR A 97 -10.11 -9.17 -8.60
C THR A 97 -11.57 -9.42 -8.26
N ARG A 98 -12.28 -10.16 -9.13
CA ARG A 98 -13.66 -10.58 -8.86
C ARG A 98 -13.84 -11.41 -7.58
N TYR A 99 -12.75 -11.98 -7.05
CA TYR A 99 -12.75 -12.82 -5.85
C TYR A 99 -12.59 -12.02 -4.56
N ASP A 100 -12.22 -10.74 -4.66
CA ASP A 100 -11.95 -9.88 -3.51
C ASP A 100 -13.21 -9.12 -3.05
N GLN A 101 -14.41 -9.61 -3.39
CA GLN A 101 -15.67 -8.90 -3.14
C GLN A 101 -15.79 -8.45 -1.68
N PHE A 102 -15.69 -9.37 -0.72
CA PHE A 102 -15.81 -9.02 0.69
C PHE A 102 -14.72 -8.05 1.17
N ALA A 103 -13.51 -8.13 0.60
CA ALA A 103 -12.45 -7.17 0.93
C ALA A 103 -12.72 -5.78 0.36
N LEU A 104 -13.26 -5.72 -0.85
CA LEU A 104 -13.65 -4.48 -1.51
C LEU A 104 -14.82 -3.81 -0.79
N GLU A 105 -15.83 -4.58 -0.40
CA GLU A 105 -17.00 -4.09 0.35
C GLU A 105 -16.60 -3.39 1.66
N ARG A 106 -15.57 -3.89 2.36
CA ARG A 106 -15.06 -3.30 3.61
C ARG A 106 -14.36 -1.96 3.40
N ILE A 107 -13.90 -1.67 2.17
CA ILE A 107 -13.20 -0.42 1.85
C ILE A 107 -14.16 0.61 1.23
N VAL A 108 -14.94 0.22 0.22
CA VAL A 108 -15.78 1.14 -0.55
C VAL A 108 -17.27 1.04 -0.24
N GLY A 109 -17.67 0.07 0.58
CA GLY A 109 -19.07 -0.27 0.86
C GLY A 109 -19.68 -1.21 -0.18
N ALA A 110 -20.69 -1.98 0.24
CA ALA A 110 -21.38 -2.97 -0.60
C ALA A 110 -21.92 -2.42 -1.95
N PRO A 111 -22.59 -1.26 -2.01
CA PRO A 111 -23.12 -0.73 -3.27
C PRO A 111 -22.01 -0.41 -4.28
N ASN A 112 -20.92 0.21 -3.83
CA ASN A 112 -19.81 0.58 -4.70
C ASN A 112 -19.02 -0.63 -5.15
N ALA A 113 -18.75 -1.58 -4.25
CA ALA A 113 -18.05 -2.80 -4.58
C ALA A 113 -18.79 -3.58 -5.67
N ARG A 114 -20.11 -3.76 -5.53
CA ARG A 114 -20.93 -4.41 -6.56
C ARG A 114 -20.86 -3.67 -7.90
N ARG A 115 -20.92 -2.33 -7.89
CA ARG A 115 -20.79 -1.53 -9.11
C ARG A 115 -19.43 -1.72 -9.79
N MET A 116 -18.35 -1.74 -9.02
CA MET A 116 -16.98 -1.93 -9.53
C MET A 116 -16.79 -3.34 -10.11
N LEU A 117 -17.32 -4.37 -9.44
CA LEU A 117 -17.19 -5.77 -9.89
C LEU A 117 -18.00 -6.08 -11.16
N LEU A 118 -19.13 -5.40 -11.37
CA LEU A 118 -19.99 -5.58 -12.54
C LEU A 118 -19.63 -4.65 -13.71
N ALA A 119 -18.79 -3.66 -13.47
CA ALA A 119 -18.40 -2.73 -14.50
C ALA A 119 -17.48 -3.41 -15.53
N SER A 120 -17.63 -3.04 -16.79
CA SER A 120 -16.76 -3.51 -17.88
C SER A 120 -15.40 -2.81 -17.94
N LYS A 121 -15.18 -1.78 -17.10
CA LYS A 121 -13.95 -1.01 -17.04
C LYS A 121 -13.03 -1.57 -15.96
N ASP A 122 -11.75 -1.69 -16.27
CA ASP A 122 -10.74 -2.23 -15.35
C ASP A 122 -10.25 -1.22 -14.29
N ALA A 123 -10.59 0.07 -14.45
CA ALA A 123 -10.17 1.14 -13.56
C ALA A 123 -11.38 1.94 -13.04
N HIS A 124 -11.38 2.18 -11.74
CA HIS A 124 -12.42 2.94 -11.05
C HIS A 124 -11.82 4.00 -10.14
N ILE A 125 -12.37 5.21 -10.20
CA ILE A 125 -12.04 6.29 -9.28
C ILE A 125 -13.17 6.39 -8.26
N VAL A 126 -12.81 6.37 -6.98
CA VAL A 126 -13.72 6.55 -5.85
C VAL A 126 -13.33 7.86 -5.17
N TYR A 127 -14.31 8.75 -5.02
CA TYR A 127 -14.18 10.04 -4.34
C TYR A 127 -14.79 9.97 -2.95
#